data_AF-A0A6A7KCB0-F1
#
_entry.id   AF-A0A6A7KCB0-F1
#
_cell.length_a   1.000
_cell.length_b   1.000
_cell.length_c   1.000
_cell.angle_alpha   90.00
_cell.angle_beta   90.00
_cell.angle_gamma   90.00
#
_symmetry.space_group_name_H-M   'P 1'
#
loop_
_entity.id
_entity.type
_entity.pdbx_description
1 polymer ?
#
loop_
_entity_poly.entity_id
_entity_poly.type
_entity_poly.pdbx_seq_one_letter_code
_entity_poly.pdbx_strand_id
1 'polypeptide(L)'
;MIMKVYEYDKKRYVVSIILPNIIVMGLIFIYSLYNNFKFIGVNIFTLLLFVSIYTLFNTLISLSYPSKIVDTGSEYQFHAFGRKHVFKKKDIENIKIRELAATRMYIRINNGSILRGRFWIKYSFYSNGEEFNDNIHALEKELNPKSLKYKNHNTKKEIL
;
A
#
# COMPACT_ATOMS: atom_id res chain seq x y z
N MET A 1 -25.53 -4.58 7.71
CA MET A 1 -24.23 -4.36 7.03
C MET A 1 -23.27 -3.84 8.10
N ILE A 2 -22.30 -4.65 8.54
CA ILE A 2 -21.44 -4.31 9.68
C ILE A 2 -20.23 -3.55 9.14
N MET A 3 -20.01 -2.33 9.64
CA MET A 3 -18.82 -1.54 9.36
C MET A 3 -17.62 -2.19 10.05
N LYS A 4 -16.58 -2.54 9.29
CA LYS A 4 -15.34 -3.12 9.80
C LYS A 4 -14.22 -2.10 9.72
N VAL A 5 -13.44 -2.01 10.80
CA VAL A 5 -12.35 -1.05 10.93
C VAL A 5 -11.07 -1.78 11.27
N TYR A 6 -10.05 -1.56 10.46
CA TYR A 6 -8.71 -2.11 10.61
C TYR A 6 -7.75 -0.95 10.88
N GLU A 7 -7.22 -0.85 12.10
CA GLU A 7 -6.29 0.21 12.51
C GLU A 7 -4.88 -0.33 12.65
N TYR A 8 -3.92 0.37 12.05
CA TYR A 8 -2.50 0.07 12.20
C TYR A 8 -2.03 0.44 13.61
N ASP A 9 -1.30 -0.44 14.28
CA ASP A 9 -0.65 -0.12 15.56
C ASP A 9 0.18 1.16 15.45
N LYS A 10 -0.17 2.18 16.25
CA LYS A 10 0.42 3.52 16.16
C LYS A 10 1.93 3.52 16.32
N LYS A 11 2.47 2.74 17.29
CA LYS A 11 3.92 2.69 17.55
C LYS A 11 4.64 2.03 16.38
N ARG A 12 4.10 0.92 15.88
CA ARG A 12 4.66 0.21 14.73
C ARG A 12 4.54 1.03 13.45
N TYR A 13 3.48 1.82 13.28
CA TYR A 13 3.30 2.71 12.13
C TYR A 13 4.37 3.81 12.11
N VAL A 14 4.67 4.41 13.27
CA VAL A 14 5.75 5.39 13.40
C VAL A 14 7.08 4.78 12.97
N VAL A 15 7.44 3.62 13.53
CA VAL A 15 8.75 2.98 13.27
C VAL A 15 8.84 2.42 11.85
N SER A 16 7.77 1.83 11.33
CA SER A 16 7.80 1.10 10.05
C SER A 16 7.57 2.00 8.84
N ILE A 17 6.83 3.11 9.01
CA ILE A 17 6.40 3.97 7.91
C ILE A 17 6.94 5.39 8.08
N ILE A 18 6.61 6.08 9.19
CA ILE A 18 6.92 7.51 9.33
C ILE A 18 8.43 7.74 9.40
N LEU A 19 9.12 6.99 10.26
CA LEU A 19 10.56 7.14 10.48
C LEU A 19 11.36 6.91 9.18
N PRO A 20 11.26 5.76 8.49
CA PRO A 20 12.04 5.53 7.28
C PRO A 20 11.57 6.40 6.11
N ASN A 21 10.27 6.49 5.85
CA ASN A 21 9.77 7.06 4.59
C ASN A 21 9.62 8.58 4.63
N ILE A 22 9.55 9.19 5.82
CA ILE A 22 9.38 10.65 5.97
C ILE A 22 10.62 11.25 6.61
N ILE A 23 10.99 10.79 7.81
CA ILE A 23 12.08 11.43 8.55
C ILE A 23 13.42 11.16 7.86
N VAL A 24 13.78 9.89 7.66
CA VAL A 24 15.06 9.52 7.04
C VAL A 24 15.12 9.98 5.59
N MET A 25 14.08 9.74 4.79
CA MET A 25 14.04 10.21 3.41
C MET A 25 14.02 11.74 3.28
N GLY A 26 13.40 12.45 4.22
CA GLY A 26 13.43 13.91 4.28
C GLY A 26 14.83 14.45 4.59
N LEU A 27 15.57 13.82 5.52
CA LEU A 27 16.96 14.17 5.80
C LEU A 27 17.86 13.89 4.59
N ILE A 28 17.67 12.74 3.92
CA ILE A 28 18.39 12.40 2.68
C ILE A 28 18.06 13.41 1.58
N PHE A 29 16.81 13.82 1.43
CA PHE A 29 16.39 14.83 0.46
C PHE A 29 17.13 16.16 0.68
N ILE A 30 17.11 16.69 1.91
CA ILE A 30 17.77 17.96 2.25
C ILE A 30 19.28 17.85 2.03
N TYR A 31 19.91 16.77 2.51
CA TYR A 31 21.34 16.54 2.34
C TYR A 31 21.74 16.41 0.87
N SER A 32 20.95 15.66 0.09
CA SER A 32 21.18 15.49 -1.35
C SER A 32 21.03 16.82 -2.09
N LEU A 33 20.01 17.59 -1.76
CA LEU A 33 19.77 18.92 -2.35
C LEU A 33 20.96 19.84 -2.09
N TYR A 34 21.43 19.93 -0.84
CA TYR A 34 22.60 20.74 -0.47
C TYR A 34 23.87 20.35 -1.23
N ASN A 35 24.14 19.05 -1.39
CA ASN A 35 25.34 18.59 -2.09
C ASN A 35 25.25 18.78 -3.61
N ASN A 36 24.08 18.66 -4.22
CA ASN A 36 23.90 18.96 -5.66
C ASN A 36 24.16 20.44 -5.97
N PHE A 37 23.88 21.36 -5.02
CA PHE A 37 24.24 22.77 -5.19
C PHE A 37 25.77 23.01 -5.16
N LYS A 38 26.52 22.20 -4.41
CA LYS A 38 27.99 22.31 -4.35
C LYS A 38 28.71 21.62 -5.49
N PHE A 39 28.21 20.45 -5.90
CA PHE A 39 28.79 19.62 -6.95
C PHE A 39 27.86 19.59 -8.15
N ILE A 40 28.06 20.56 -9.05
CA ILE A 40 27.27 20.69 -10.28
C ILE A 40 27.60 19.53 -11.21
N GLY A 41 26.65 18.62 -11.42
CA GLY A 41 26.77 17.45 -12.27
C GLY A 41 25.88 16.30 -11.81
N VAL A 42 25.70 15.27 -12.66
CA VAL A 42 24.97 14.05 -12.29
C VAL A 42 25.89 13.19 -11.43
N ASN A 43 25.57 13.06 -10.15
CA ASN A 43 26.35 12.28 -9.19
C ASN A 43 25.43 11.45 -8.28
N ILE A 44 26.01 10.79 -7.29
CA ILE A 44 25.25 9.97 -6.33
C ILE A 44 24.18 10.78 -5.59
N PHE A 45 24.44 12.05 -5.28
CA PHE A 45 23.46 12.91 -4.62
C PHE A 45 22.28 13.23 -5.53
N THR A 46 22.49 13.34 -6.85
CA THR A 46 21.39 13.49 -7.81
C THR A 46 20.46 12.28 -7.78
N LEU A 47 21.01 11.06 -7.74
CA LEU A 47 20.23 9.83 -7.61
C LEU A 47 19.45 9.79 -6.29
N LEU A 48 20.12 10.10 -5.17
CA LEU A 48 19.49 10.14 -3.85
C LEU A 48 18.35 11.18 -3.78
N LEU A 49 18.49 12.30 -4.47
CA LEU A 49 17.45 13.31 -4.60
C LEU A 49 16.21 12.71 -5.29
N PHE A 50 16.36 12.04 -6.42
CA PHE A 50 15.22 11.41 -7.11
C PHE A 50 14.56 10.29 -6.29
N VAL A 51 15.34 9.44 -5.62
CA VAL A 51 14.82 8.35 -4.78
C VAL A 51 14.04 8.90 -3.59
N SER A 52 14.56 9.94 -2.92
CA SER A 52 13.87 10.57 -1.79
C SER A 52 12.60 11.28 -2.23
N ILE A 53 12.62 12.02 -3.34
CA ILE A 53 11.40 12.62 -3.94
C ILE A 53 10.35 11.55 -4.23
N TYR A 54 10.73 10.47 -4.90
CA TYR A 54 9.80 9.39 -5.25
C TYR A 54 9.19 8.74 -4.00
N THR A 55 10.01 8.49 -2.97
CA THR A 55 9.54 7.87 -1.73
C THR A 55 8.58 8.80 -0.98
N LEU A 56 8.97 10.07 -0.81
CA LEU A 56 8.13 11.08 -0.17
C LEU A 56 6.81 11.29 -0.94
N PHE A 57 6.86 11.32 -2.27
CA PHE A 57 5.68 11.41 -3.12
C PHE A 57 4.75 10.21 -2.90
N ASN A 58 5.27 8.98 -2.90
CA ASN A 58 4.41 7.81 -2.71
C ASN A 58 3.81 7.74 -1.30
N THR A 59 4.54 8.18 -0.27
CA THR A 59 4.06 8.18 1.11
C THR A 59 3.05 9.30 1.36
N LEU A 60 3.39 10.54 0.97
CA LEU A 60 2.61 11.72 1.29
C LEU A 60 1.54 12.04 0.25
N ILE A 61 1.75 11.77 -1.03
CA ILE A 61 0.80 12.15 -2.09
C ILE A 61 -0.05 10.95 -2.49
N SER A 62 0.58 9.82 -2.84
CA SER A 62 -0.16 8.61 -3.25
C SER A 62 -0.80 7.85 -2.08
N LEU A 63 -0.54 8.28 -0.83
CA LEU A 63 -1.05 7.67 0.41
C LEU A 63 -0.86 6.13 0.44
N SER A 64 0.29 5.67 -0.06
CA SER A 64 0.52 4.25 -0.34
C SER A 64 0.60 3.37 0.92
N TYR A 65 0.68 4.00 2.09
CA TYR A 65 0.78 3.34 3.39
C TYR A 65 -0.39 3.81 4.27
N PRO A 66 -1.54 3.13 4.21
CA PRO A 66 -2.68 3.47 5.05
C PRO A 66 -2.33 3.26 6.54
N SER A 67 -2.82 4.13 7.40
CA SER A 67 -2.83 3.94 8.86
C SER A 67 -4.14 3.32 9.35
N LYS A 68 -5.20 3.43 8.56
CA LYS A 68 -6.53 2.88 8.87
C LYS A 68 -7.26 2.51 7.60
N ILE A 69 -7.92 1.35 7.60
CA ILE A 69 -8.74 0.86 6.50
C ILE A 69 -10.14 0.63 7.05
N VAL A 70 -11.15 1.15 6.36
CA VAL A 70 -12.55 0.98 6.73
C VAL A 70 -13.28 0.29 5.59
N ASP A 71 -13.96 -0.81 5.88
CA ASP A 71 -14.92 -1.45 4.99
C ASP A 71 -16.32 -1.16 5.53
N THR A 72 -17.06 -0.31 4.83
CA THR A 72 -18.45 0.04 5.21
C THR A 72 -19.47 -0.96 4.66
N GLY A 73 -19.02 -1.97 3.91
CA GLY A 73 -19.84 -2.88 3.14
C GLY A 73 -20.09 -2.42 1.71
N SER A 74 -20.26 -1.10 1.48
CA SER A 74 -20.47 -0.52 0.14
C SER A 74 -19.20 0.10 -0.45
N GLU A 75 -18.23 0.47 0.36
CA GLU A 75 -16.98 1.12 -0.06
C GLU A 75 -15.80 0.76 0.86
N TYR A 76 -14.59 0.81 0.29
CA TYR A 76 -13.33 0.76 1.01
C TYR A 76 -12.75 2.16 1.16
N GLN A 77 -12.38 2.53 2.38
CA GLN A 77 -11.72 3.79 2.68
C GLN A 77 -10.32 3.54 3.25
N PHE A 78 -9.29 4.00 2.53
CA PHE A 78 -7.89 3.93 2.95
C PHE A 78 -7.46 5.29 3.48
N HIS A 79 -7.17 5.38 4.77
CA HIS A 79 -6.82 6.62 5.47
C HIS A 79 -5.33 6.68 5.75
N ALA A 80 -4.70 7.82 5.46
CA ALA A 80 -3.32 8.12 5.84
C ALA A 80 -3.12 9.63 5.96
N PHE A 81 -2.32 10.09 6.93
CA PHE A 81 -1.95 11.50 7.09
C PHE A 81 -3.13 12.49 7.05
N GLY A 82 -4.24 12.16 7.72
CA GLY A 82 -5.46 12.97 7.75
C GLY A 82 -6.27 13.00 6.46
N ARG A 83 -5.82 12.32 5.40
CA ARG A 83 -6.49 12.20 4.10
C ARG A 83 -7.00 10.77 3.90
N LYS A 84 -7.88 10.60 2.91
CA LYS A 84 -8.43 9.29 2.57
C LYS A 84 -8.63 9.09 1.07
N HIS A 85 -8.45 7.86 0.61
CA HIS A 85 -8.91 7.39 -0.68
C HIS A 85 -10.14 6.49 -0.49
N VAL A 86 -11.23 6.84 -1.16
CA VAL A 86 -12.49 6.10 -1.11
C VAL A 86 -12.69 5.38 -2.43
N PHE A 87 -13.01 4.09 -2.35
CA PHE A 87 -13.32 3.23 -3.49
C PHE A 87 -14.68 2.57 -3.24
N LYS A 88 -15.70 2.98 -3.99
CA LYS A 88 -17.00 2.30 -3.95
C LYS A 88 -16.85 0.93 -4.58
N LYS A 89 -17.36 -0.13 -3.95
CA LYS A 89 -17.23 -1.50 -4.47
C LYS A 89 -17.79 -1.65 -5.89
N LYS A 90 -18.83 -0.88 -6.23
CA LYS A 90 -19.42 -0.82 -7.57
C LYS A 90 -18.47 -0.26 -8.64
N ASP A 91 -17.54 0.59 -8.25
CA ASP A 91 -16.57 1.25 -9.17
C ASP A 91 -15.24 0.48 -9.22
N ILE A 92 -15.12 -0.62 -8.49
CA ILE A 92 -13.93 -1.46 -8.49
C ILE A 92 -14.07 -2.50 -9.60
N GLU A 93 -13.41 -2.24 -10.72
CA GLU A 93 -13.38 -3.13 -11.88
C GLU A 93 -12.32 -4.22 -11.72
N ASN A 94 -11.22 -3.92 -11.02
CA ASN A 94 -10.11 -4.86 -10.88
C ASN A 94 -9.33 -4.64 -9.58
N ILE A 95 -9.07 -5.72 -8.86
CA ILE A 95 -8.10 -5.74 -7.76
C ILE A 95 -7.01 -6.75 -8.08
N LYS A 96 -5.75 -6.35 -7.90
CA LYS A 96 -4.59 -7.24 -7.99
C LYS A 96 -3.81 -7.20 -6.68
N ILE A 97 -3.63 -8.36 -6.06
CA ILE A 97 -2.90 -8.52 -4.81
C ILE A 97 -1.65 -9.35 -5.07
N ARG A 98 -0.50 -8.73 -4.84
CA ARG A 98 0.80 -9.40 -4.84
C ARG A 98 1.24 -9.66 -3.42
N GLU A 99 1.31 -10.92 -3.04
CA GLU A 99 1.93 -11.37 -1.79
C GLU A 99 3.46 -11.29 -1.95
N LEU A 100 4.12 -10.62 -1.02
CA LEU A 100 5.57 -10.41 -1.05
C LEU A 100 6.28 -11.18 0.06
N ALA A 101 5.60 -11.37 1.18
CA ALA A 101 6.04 -12.15 2.32
C ALA A 101 4.80 -12.61 3.10
N ALA A 102 4.97 -13.50 4.07
CA ALA A 102 3.88 -14.12 4.84
C ALA A 102 2.88 -13.13 5.48
N THR A 103 3.20 -11.84 5.63
CA THR A 103 2.26 -10.84 6.17
C THR A 103 2.24 -9.51 5.40
N ARG A 104 2.90 -9.46 4.23
CA ARG A 104 3.04 -8.25 3.42
C ARG A 104 2.43 -8.46 2.05
N MET A 105 1.57 -7.54 1.66
CA MET A 105 0.94 -7.53 0.35
C MET A 105 0.98 -6.15 -0.28
N TYR A 106 1.01 -6.16 -1.60
CA TYR A 106 0.87 -4.99 -2.44
C TYR A 106 -0.45 -5.08 -3.21
N ILE A 107 -1.37 -4.15 -2.92
CA ILE A 107 -2.70 -4.10 -3.51
C ILE A 107 -2.73 -3.00 -4.57
N ARG A 108 -3.30 -3.33 -5.73
CA ARG A 108 -3.64 -2.38 -6.78
C ARG A 108 -5.13 -2.44 -7.09
N ILE A 109 -5.81 -1.31 -6.95
CA ILE A 109 -7.23 -1.14 -7.28
C ILE A 109 -7.33 -0.38 -8.61
N ASN A 110 -8.12 -0.89 -9.56
CA ASN A 110 -8.31 -0.37 -10.92
C ASN A 110 -6.97 -0.12 -11.63
N ASN A 111 -6.08 -1.12 -11.60
CA ASN A 111 -4.69 -1.08 -12.07
C ASN A 111 -3.74 -0.11 -11.34
N GLY A 112 -4.26 0.77 -10.49
CA GLY A 112 -3.50 1.77 -9.75
C GLY A 112 -3.05 2.93 -10.65
N SER A 113 -3.22 4.15 -10.16
CA SER A 113 -2.70 5.36 -10.79
C SER A 113 -1.49 5.87 -10.01
N ILE A 114 -0.74 6.82 -10.58
CA ILE A 114 0.39 7.48 -9.91
C ILE A 114 -0.06 8.13 -8.58
N LEU A 115 -1.30 8.60 -8.49
CA LEU A 115 -1.81 9.35 -7.34
C LEU A 115 -2.66 8.55 -6.36
N ARG A 116 -3.20 7.39 -6.75
CA ARG A 116 -4.10 6.60 -5.90
C ARG A 116 -4.22 5.15 -6.35
N GLY A 117 -4.67 4.29 -5.43
CA GLY A 117 -5.04 2.90 -5.73
C GLY A 117 -3.86 1.93 -5.70
N ARG A 118 -2.74 2.32 -5.08
CA ARG A 118 -1.56 1.48 -4.86
C ARG A 118 -1.26 1.47 -3.37
N PHE A 119 -1.36 0.31 -2.73
CA PHE A 119 -1.24 0.20 -1.28
C PHE A 119 -0.24 -0.89 -0.89
N TRP A 120 0.70 -0.54 -0.03
CA TRP A 120 1.63 -1.46 0.62
C TRP A 120 1.11 -1.74 2.02
N ILE A 121 0.62 -2.96 2.24
CA ILE A 121 -0.07 -3.32 3.46
C ILE A 121 0.67 -4.46 4.14
N LYS A 122 1.03 -4.24 5.40
CA LYS A 122 1.48 -5.29 6.30
C LYS A 122 0.34 -5.61 7.26
N TYR A 123 -0.52 -6.54 6.87
CA TYR A 123 -1.79 -6.75 7.56
C TYR A 123 -1.61 -7.23 9.00
N SER A 124 -0.53 -7.95 9.32
CA SER A 124 -0.22 -8.37 10.70
C SER A 124 -0.05 -7.22 11.70
N PHE A 125 0.14 -5.98 11.24
CA PHE A 125 0.26 -4.81 12.10
C PHE A 125 -1.06 -4.03 12.23
N TYR A 126 -2.14 -4.50 11.59
CA TYR A 126 -3.49 -3.98 11.74
C TYR A 126 -4.30 -4.80 12.75
N SER A 127 -5.20 -4.13 13.46
CA SER A 127 -6.26 -4.82 14.23
C SER A 127 -7.10 -5.68 13.28
N ASN A 128 -7.32 -6.95 13.62
CA ASN A 128 -8.04 -7.92 12.78
C ASN A 128 -7.46 -8.04 11.35
N GLY A 129 -6.14 -7.93 11.21
CA GLY A 129 -5.45 -7.95 9.92
C GLY A 129 -5.65 -9.22 9.10
N GLU A 130 -5.72 -10.39 9.74
CA GLU A 130 -6.00 -11.67 9.07
C GLU A 130 -7.39 -11.65 8.42
N GLU A 131 -8.39 -11.13 9.14
CA GLU A 131 -9.75 -10.99 8.62
C GLU A 131 -9.79 -10.04 7.41
N PHE A 132 -9.02 -8.94 7.44
CA PHE A 132 -8.88 -8.06 6.28
C PHE A 132 -8.26 -8.79 5.09
N ASN A 133 -7.20 -9.56 5.34
CA ASN A 133 -6.50 -10.34 4.32
C ASN A 133 -7.47 -11.32 3.62
N ASP A 134 -8.26 -12.07 4.40
CA ASP A 134 -9.23 -13.01 3.86
C ASP A 134 -10.32 -12.32 3.04
N ASN A 135 -10.88 -11.22 3.56
CA ASN A 135 -11.93 -10.46 2.88
C ASN A 135 -11.44 -9.86 1.55
N ILE A 136 -10.24 -9.29 1.52
CA ILE A 136 -9.71 -8.67 0.30
C ILE A 136 -9.33 -9.70 -0.76
N HIS A 137 -8.85 -10.89 -0.35
CA HIS A 137 -8.59 -11.99 -1.27
C HIS A 137 -9.86 -12.65 -1.80
N ALA A 138 -10.92 -12.71 -1.00
CA ALA A 138 -12.23 -13.14 -1.46
C ALA A 138 -12.77 -12.20 -2.56
N LEU A 139 -12.62 -10.90 -2.34
CA LEU A 139 -12.99 -9.88 -3.33
C LEU A 139 -12.14 -9.96 -4.61
N GLU A 140 -10.82 -10.16 -4.49
CA GLU A 140 -9.94 -10.38 -5.65
C GLU A 140 -10.40 -11.60 -6.47
N LYS A 141 -10.82 -12.68 -5.81
CA LYS A 141 -11.32 -13.90 -6.46
C LYS A 141 -12.66 -13.68 -7.16
N GLU A 142 -13.57 -12.93 -6.56
CA GLU A 142 -14.88 -12.60 -7.15
C GLU A 142 -14.73 -11.75 -8.41
N LEU A 143 -13.85 -10.74 -8.38
CA LEU A 143 -13.61 -9.84 -9.50
C LEU A 143 -12.74 -10.47 -10.61
N ASN A 144 -11.82 -11.36 -10.23
CA ASN A 144 -10.91 -12.03 -11.16
C ASN A 144 -10.98 -13.57 -11.05
N PRO A 145 -12.14 -14.20 -11.32
CA PRO A 145 -12.33 -15.64 -11.08
C PRO A 145 -11.46 -16.51 -12.00
N LYS A 146 -11.10 -15.99 -13.18
CA LYS A 146 -10.26 -16.70 -14.18
C LYS A 146 -8.76 -16.50 -13.98
N SER A 147 -8.33 -15.75 -12.95
CA SER A 147 -6.90 -15.52 -12.71
C SER A 147 -6.17 -16.84 -12.42
N LEU A 148 -4.96 -16.98 -12.99
CA LEU A 148 -4.11 -18.16 -12.82
C LEU A 148 -3.80 -18.46 -11.34
N LYS A 149 -3.76 -17.42 -10.50
CA LYS A 149 -3.55 -17.51 -9.05
C LYS A 149 -4.59 -18.42 -8.38
N TYR A 150 -5.84 -18.35 -8.81
CA TYR A 150 -6.94 -19.13 -8.24
C TYR A 150 -7.18 -20.45 -8.96
N LYS A 151 -6.83 -20.55 -10.25
CA LYS A 151 -6.88 -21.82 -10.98
C LYS A 151 -5.95 -22.86 -10.35
N ASN A 152 -4.69 -22.48 -10.07
CA ASN A 152 -3.71 -23.39 -9.48
C ASN A 152 -4.09 -23.84 -8.06
N HIS A 153 -4.84 -23.01 -7.31
CA HIS A 153 -5.30 -23.38 -5.97
C HIS A 153 -6.42 -24.43 -6.02
N ASN A 154 -7.30 -24.40 -7.03
CA ASN A 154 -8.35 -25.41 -7.19
C ASN A 154 -7.76 -26.75 -7.66
N THR A 155 -6.82 -26.74 -8.62
CA THR A 155 -6.17 -27.96 -9.11
C THR A 155 -5.40 -28.69 -8.01
N LYS A 156 -4.80 -27.97 -7.05
CA LYS A 156 -4.10 -28.59 -5.91
C LYS A 156 -5.04 -29.24 -4.88
N LYS A 157 -6.32 -28.86 -4.84
CA LYS A 157 -7.36 -29.47 -3.99
C LYS A 157 -8.02 -30.69 -4.64
N GLU A 158 -7.94 -30.84 -5.96
CA GLU A 158 -8.48 -32.00 -6.68
C GLU A 158 -7.50 -33.19 -6.72
N ILE A 159 -6.24 -32.97 -6.36
CA ILE A 159 -5.16 -33.99 -6.37
C ILE A 159 -4.88 -34.53 -4.95
N LEU A 160 -5.58 -34.04 -3.93
CA LEU A 160 -5.48 -34.42 -2.51
C LEU A 160 -6.80 -35.04 -2.04
#